data_AF-A0A2E3W243-F1
#
_entry.id   AF-A0A2E3W243-F1
#
_cell.length_a   1.000
_cell.length_b   1.000
_cell.length_c   1.000
_cell.angle_alpha   90.00
_cell.angle_beta   90.00
_cell.angle_gamma   90.00
#
_symmetry.space_group_name_H-M   'P 1'
#
loop_
_entity.id
_entity.type
_entity.pdbx_description
1 polymer ?
#
loop_
_entity_poly.entity_id
_entity_poly.type
_entity_poly.pdbx_seq_one_letter_code
_entity_poly.pdbx_strand_id
1 'polypeptide(L)'
;MKPKGGVKEAAKMLQCLGVDAAKRLLDDIRKRDPQMAQELEANLISIEDLQYLTPAMLVGLLRDVNLETFGLALRTVDKEIVDKLMSMVSTGIRLDIEDGLKGAPRKVSEVTDAQSKVIAILKEKIDKGHIVINPDGDTLV
;
A
#
# COMPACT_ATOMS: atom_id res chain seq x y z
N MET A 1 -0.77 -6.23 -31.33
CA MET A 1 -0.09 -5.31 -30.39
C MET A 1 -1.18 -4.68 -29.53
N LYS A 2 -1.42 -5.17 -28.30
CA LYS A 2 -2.38 -4.50 -27.39
C LYS A 2 -1.78 -3.14 -27.01
N PRO A 3 -2.52 -2.03 -27.03
CA PRO A 3 -1.97 -0.75 -26.61
C PRO A 3 -1.46 -0.88 -25.16
N LYS A 4 -0.18 -0.52 -24.94
CA LYS A 4 0.40 -0.36 -23.59
C LYS A 4 -0.13 0.93 -22.93
N GLY A 5 -1.44 1.13 -22.98
CA GLY A 5 -2.13 2.34 -22.57
C GLY A 5 -3.49 1.97 -22.04
N GLY A 6 -3.68 2.19 -20.75
CA GLY A 6 -4.90 1.91 -20.00
C GLY A 6 -4.76 2.48 -18.59
N VAL A 7 -5.86 2.50 -17.85
CA VAL A 7 -5.93 3.09 -16.51
C VAL A 7 -4.85 2.53 -15.57
N LYS A 8 -4.55 1.24 -15.64
CA LYS A 8 -3.47 0.63 -14.84
C LYS A 8 -2.10 1.26 -15.07
N GLU A 9 -1.74 1.54 -16.32
CA GLU A 9 -0.42 2.11 -16.63
C GLU A 9 -0.38 3.61 -16.34
N ALA A 10 -1.49 4.31 -16.54
CA ALA A 10 -1.63 5.70 -16.11
C ALA A 10 -1.59 5.83 -14.58
N ALA A 11 -2.16 4.89 -13.83
CA ALA A 11 -2.08 4.84 -12.37
C ALA A 11 -0.65 4.54 -11.90
N LYS A 12 0.05 3.61 -12.55
CA LYS A 12 1.49 3.37 -12.29
C LYS A 12 2.33 4.63 -12.54
N MET A 13 2.10 5.34 -13.63
CA MET A 13 2.78 6.61 -13.91
C MET A 13 2.45 7.67 -12.86
N LEU A 14 1.18 7.80 -12.47
CA LEU A 14 0.72 8.70 -11.41
C LEU A 14 1.43 8.43 -10.08
N GLN A 15 1.65 7.16 -9.74
CA GLN A 15 2.36 6.76 -8.54
C GLN A 15 3.87 7.03 -8.60
N CYS A 16 4.46 7.19 -9.78
CA CYS A 16 5.85 7.60 -9.96
C CYS A 16 6.02 9.13 -9.87
N LEU A 17 4.93 9.90 -9.90
CA LEU A 17 4.97 11.34 -9.69
C LEU A 17 5.05 11.66 -8.19
N GLY A 18 5.71 12.76 -7.84
CA GLY A 18 5.67 13.29 -6.48
C GLY A 18 4.23 13.61 -6.04
N VAL A 19 3.92 13.44 -4.76
CA VAL A 19 2.55 13.49 -4.20
C VAL A 19 1.76 14.72 -4.67
N ASP A 20 2.39 15.90 -4.70
CA ASP A 20 1.74 17.14 -5.14
C ASP A 20 1.43 17.16 -6.65
N ALA A 21 2.34 16.62 -7.47
CA ALA A 21 2.15 16.53 -8.92
C ALA A 21 1.09 15.48 -9.26
N ALA A 22 1.08 14.34 -8.56
CA ALA A 22 0.08 13.31 -8.70
C ALA A 22 -1.32 13.85 -8.36
N LYS A 23 -1.48 14.54 -7.22
CA LYS A 23 -2.75 15.17 -6.84
C LYS A 23 -3.24 16.18 -7.88
N ARG A 24 -2.38 17.10 -8.32
CA ARG A 24 -2.75 18.11 -9.34
C ARG A 24 -3.20 17.45 -10.65
N LEU A 25 -2.45 16.46 -11.13
CA LEU A 25 -2.78 15.75 -12.36
C LEU A 25 -4.12 15.03 -12.21
N LEU A 26 -4.35 14.40 -11.06
CA LEU A 26 -5.57 13.64 -10.80
C LEU A 26 -6.80 14.55 -10.65
N ASP A 27 -6.65 15.73 -10.04
CA ASP A 27 -7.69 16.77 -10.01
C ASP A 27 -8.01 17.31 -11.41
N ASP A 28 -7.00 17.48 -12.27
CA ASP A 28 -7.21 17.91 -13.66
C ASP A 28 -7.87 16.83 -14.50
N ILE A 29 -7.55 15.55 -14.27
CA ILE A 29 -8.26 14.42 -14.89
C ILE A 29 -9.70 14.39 -14.38
N ARG A 30 -9.94 14.55 -13.06
CA ARG A 30 -11.29 14.53 -12.47
C ARG A 30 -12.22 15.60 -13.04
N LYS A 31 -11.70 16.79 -13.36
CA LYS A 31 -12.49 17.87 -14.01
C LYS A 31 -12.91 17.53 -15.44
N ARG A 32 -12.14 16.70 -16.14
CA ARG A 32 -12.38 16.35 -17.55
C ARG A 32 -13.13 15.03 -17.69
N ASP A 33 -12.73 14.05 -16.89
CA ASP A 33 -13.23 12.68 -16.88
C ASP A 33 -13.23 12.16 -15.43
N PRO A 34 -14.35 12.40 -14.70
CA PRO A 34 -14.50 11.95 -13.33
C PRO A 34 -14.41 10.43 -13.18
N GLN A 35 -14.91 9.69 -14.17
CA GLN A 35 -14.91 8.23 -14.16
C GLN A 35 -13.49 7.69 -14.29
N MET A 36 -12.70 8.23 -15.22
CA MET A 36 -11.28 7.85 -15.36
C MET A 36 -10.47 8.22 -14.11
N ALA A 37 -10.70 9.39 -13.51
CA ALA A 37 -10.03 9.76 -12.26
C ALA A 37 -10.34 8.76 -11.14
N GLN A 38 -11.60 8.34 -11.03
CA GLN A 38 -12.04 7.36 -10.05
C GLN A 38 -11.41 5.99 -10.30
N GLU A 39 -11.32 5.55 -11.56
CA GLU A 39 -10.62 4.31 -11.92
C GLU A 39 -9.10 4.40 -11.66
N LEU A 40 -8.47 5.57 -11.87
CA LEU A 40 -7.05 5.78 -11.57
C LEU A 40 -6.78 5.75 -10.07
N GLU A 41 -7.63 6.40 -9.27
CA GLU A 41 -7.58 6.36 -7.80
C GLU A 41 -7.78 4.95 -7.27
N ALA A 42 -8.71 4.19 -7.84
CA ALA A 42 -8.91 2.79 -7.48
C ALA A 42 -7.69 1.90 -7.78
N ASN A 43 -6.78 2.35 -8.64
CA ASN A 43 -5.52 1.68 -8.90
C ASN A 43 -4.35 2.26 -8.07
N LEU A 44 -4.56 3.27 -7.22
CA LEU A 44 -3.56 3.78 -6.29
C LEU A 44 -3.48 2.87 -5.07
N ILE A 45 -2.36 2.16 -4.95
CA ILE A 45 -2.10 1.30 -3.79
C ILE A 45 -1.71 2.17 -2.59
N SER A 46 -2.50 2.10 -1.54
CA SER A 46 -2.26 2.68 -0.22
C SER A 46 -1.64 1.66 0.73
N ILE A 47 -1.05 2.14 1.81
CA ILE A 47 -0.58 1.28 2.91
C ILE A 47 -1.77 0.57 3.59
N GLU A 48 -2.96 1.17 3.56
CA GLU A 48 -4.18 0.60 4.14
C GLU A 48 -4.67 -0.64 3.37
N ASP A 49 -4.31 -0.77 2.08
CA ASP A 49 -4.70 -1.92 1.26
C ASP A 49 -4.05 -3.23 1.71
N LEU A 50 -3.06 -3.15 2.60
CA LEU A 50 -2.50 -4.32 3.27
C LEU A 50 -3.58 -5.15 4.00
N GLN A 51 -4.70 -4.51 4.40
CA GLN A 51 -5.81 -5.19 5.07
C GLN A 51 -6.50 -6.27 4.21
N TYR A 52 -6.33 -6.20 2.88
CA TYR A 52 -6.90 -7.16 1.92
C TYR A 52 -5.97 -8.33 1.61
N LEU A 53 -4.79 -8.37 2.25
CA LEU A 53 -3.86 -9.47 2.08
C LEU A 53 -4.27 -10.69 2.89
N THR A 54 -4.03 -11.87 2.32
CA THR A 54 -4.07 -13.11 3.09
C THR A 54 -2.85 -13.20 4.02
N PRO A 55 -2.90 -14.01 5.10
CA PRO A 55 -1.74 -14.22 5.98
C PRO A 55 -0.48 -14.65 5.23
N ALA A 56 -0.63 -15.53 4.22
CA ALA A 56 0.50 -15.99 3.40
C ALA A 56 1.11 -14.85 2.57
N MET A 57 0.28 -13.98 1.98
CA MET A 57 0.74 -12.81 1.22
C MET A 57 1.46 -11.80 2.12
N LEU A 58 0.91 -11.51 3.31
CA LEU A 58 1.54 -10.62 4.27
C LEU A 58 2.90 -11.16 4.73
N VAL A 59 2.99 -12.44 5.10
CA VAL A 59 4.27 -13.08 5.45
C VAL A 59 5.24 -13.05 4.27
N GLY A 60 4.75 -13.23 3.05
CA GLY A 60 5.56 -13.13 1.83
C GLY A 60 6.09 -11.71 1.56
N LEU A 61 5.36 -10.67 1.96
CA LEU A 61 5.80 -9.27 1.93
C LEU A 61 6.85 -9.01 3.02
N LEU A 62 6.57 -9.42 4.26
CA LEU A 62 7.42 -9.17 5.44
C LEU A 62 8.80 -9.83 5.35
N ARG A 63 9.00 -10.83 4.49
CA ARG A 63 10.32 -11.42 4.22
C ARG A 63 11.28 -10.47 3.50
N ASP A 64 10.76 -9.50 2.75
CA ASP A 64 11.54 -8.57 1.95
C ASP A 64 11.56 -7.16 2.55
N VAL A 65 10.90 -6.97 3.69
CA VAL A 65 10.77 -5.70 4.40
C VAL A 65 11.43 -5.83 5.77
N ASN A 66 12.21 -4.83 6.18
CA ASN A 66 12.67 -4.74 7.56
C ASN A 66 11.48 -4.50 8.51
N LEU A 67 11.31 -5.36 9.53
CA LEU A 67 10.13 -5.35 10.40
C LEU A 67 9.96 -4.05 11.21
N GLU A 68 11.05 -3.44 11.65
CA GLU A 68 11.02 -2.13 12.32
C GLU A 68 10.52 -1.03 11.35
N THR A 69 10.98 -1.06 10.09
CA THR A 69 10.52 -0.14 9.04
C THR A 69 9.03 -0.36 8.72
N PHE A 70 8.59 -1.61 8.69
CA PHE A 70 7.16 -1.94 8.52
C PHE A 70 6.34 -1.38 9.69
N GLY A 71 6.79 -1.57 10.93
CA GLY A 71 6.15 -1.01 12.12
C GLY A 71 6.08 0.52 12.08
N LEU A 72 7.15 1.18 11.64
CA LEU A 72 7.17 2.63 11.47
C LEU A 72 6.14 3.10 10.43
N ALA A 73 5.99 2.37 9.32
CA ALA A 73 5.03 2.70 8.26
C ALA A 73 3.56 2.60 8.71
N LEU A 74 3.28 1.79 9.74
CA LEU A 74 1.94 1.59 10.27
C LEU A 74 1.49 2.66 11.28
N ARG A 75 2.36 3.59 11.69
CA ARG A 75 2.03 4.57 12.75
C ARG A 75 0.89 5.53 12.43
N THR A 76 0.60 5.76 11.15
CA THR A 76 -0.51 6.62 10.70
C THR A 76 -1.66 5.81 10.11
N VAL A 77 -1.63 4.49 10.24
CA VAL A 77 -2.66 3.60 9.74
C VAL A 77 -3.70 3.39 10.83
N ASP A 78 -4.97 3.29 10.44
CA ASP A 78 -6.05 3.05 11.38
C ASP A 78 -5.81 1.81 12.24
N LYS A 79 -6.08 1.96 13.55
CA LYS A 79 -5.77 0.93 14.56
C LYS A 79 -6.43 -0.42 14.22
N GLU A 80 -7.64 -0.40 13.68
CA GLU A 80 -8.37 -1.61 13.31
C GLU A 80 -7.63 -2.40 12.21
N ILE A 81 -7.08 -1.71 11.22
CA ILE A 81 -6.26 -2.32 10.17
C ILE A 81 -4.97 -2.87 10.78
N VAL A 82 -4.30 -2.09 11.63
CA VAL A 82 -3.07 -2.55 12.30
C VAL A 82 -3.33 -3.82 13.11
N ASP A 83 -4.39 -3.85 13.93
CA ASP A 83 -4.75 -5.01 14.74
C ASP A 83 -5.06 -6.24 13.86
N LYS A 84 -5.77 -6.04 12.74
CA LYS A 84 -6.01 -7.08 11.73
C LYS A 84 -4.71 -7.64 11.17
N LEU A 85 -3.77 -6.77 10.76
CA LEU A 85 -2.45 -7.18 10.24
C LEU A 85 -1.66 -7.96 11.30
N MET A 86 -1.65 -7.51 12.55
CA MET A 86 -0.96 -8.19 13.65
C MET A 86 -1.54 -9.56 13.95
N SER A 87 -2.85 -9.76 13.76
CA SER A 87 -3.50 -11.06 13.95
C SER A 87 -3.05 -12.12 12.95
N MET A 88 -2.56 -11.70 11.78
CA MET A 88 -2.16 -12.60 10.69
C MET A 88 -0.70 -13.06 10.78
N VAL A 89 0.10 -12.49 11.70
CA VAL A 89 1.52 -12.82 11.86
C VAL A 89 1.79 -13.59 13.15
N SER A 90 2.90 -14.34 13.17
CA SER A 90 3.38 -15.03 14.38
C SER A 90 3.79 -14.05 15.48
N THR A 91 3.79 -14.50 16.73
CA THR A 91 4.18 -13.69 17.90
C THR A 91 5.56 -13.06 17.77
N GLY A 92 6.56 -13.77 17.21
CA GLY A 92 7.90 -13.22 17.02
C GLY A 92 7.91 -12.03 16.07
N ILE A 93 7.34 -12.21 14.87
CA ILE A 93 7.20 -11.13 13.88
C ILE A 93 6.40 -9.95 14.46
N ARG A 94 5.34 -10.23 15.23
CA ARG A 94 4.53 -9.19 15.87
C ARG A 94 5.37 -8.30 16.77
N LEU A 95 6.21 -8.88 17.63
CA LEU A 95 7.06 -8.12 18.57
C LEU A 95 8.00 -7.18 17.81
N ASP A 96 8.65 -7.67 16.77
CA ASP A 96 9.57 -6.86 15.96
C ASP A 96 8.86 -5.70 15.24
N ILE A 97 7.62 -5.91 14.77
CA ILE A 97 6.82 -4.85 14.17
C ILE A 97 6.34 -3.86 15.25
N GLU A 98 5.97 -4.34 16.44
CA GLU A 98 5.55 -3.50 17.56
C GLU A 98 6.66 -2.54 18.01
N ASP A 99 7.93 -2.96 17.97
CA ASP A 99 9.06 -2.09 18.27
C ASP A 99 9.13 -0.89 17.31
N GLY A 100 8.92 -1.12 16.01
CA GLY A 100 8.83 -0.04 15.03
C GLY A 100 7.59 0.84 15.23
N LEU A 101 6.44 0.23 15.56
CA LEU A 101 5.16 0.92 15.74
C LEU A 101 5.12 1.81 16.99
N LYS A 102 5.60 1.30 18.12
CA LYS A 102 5.57 1.96 19.45
C LYS A 102 6.90 2.59 19.85
N GLY A 103 7.93 2.44 19.03
CA GLY A 103 9.26 3.00 19.30
C GLY A 103 9.26 4.53 19.41
N ALA A 104 10.44 5.09 19.65
CA ALA A 104 10.62 6.52 19.89
C ALA A 104 9.94 7.42 18.81
N PRO A 105 9.54 8.65 19.17
CA PRO A 105 8.99 9.61 18.22
C PRO A 105 9.90 9.81 17.01
N ARG A 106 9.32 9.73 15.81
CA ARG A 106 10.00 9.92 14.53
C ARG A 106 9.34 11.08 13.79
N LYS A 107 10.07 11.69 12.85
CA LYS A 107 9.50 12.74 12.00
C LYS A 107 8.45 12.14 11.06
N VAL A 108 7.42 12.92 10.74
CA VAL A 108 6.39 12.52 9.76
C VAL A 108 7.03 12.14 8.42
N SER A 109 8.07 12.84 7.99
CA SER A 109 8.83 12.51 6.78
C SER A 109 9.44 11.10 6.81
N GLU A 110 9.97 10.65 7.96
CA GLU A 110 10.54 9.30 8.10
C GLU A 110 9.45 8.23 8.01
N VAL A 111 8.25 8.51 8.54
CA VAL A 111 7.08 7.62 8.44
C VAL A 111 6.63 7.50 6.99
N THR A 112 6.53 8.63 6.27
CA THR A 112 6.16 8.66 4.85
C THR A 112 7.19 7.94 3.97
N ASP A 113 8.49 8.09 4.28
CA ASP A 113 9.56 7.35 3.59
C ASP A 113 9.45 5.84 3.84
N ALA A 114 9.13 5.44 5.07
CA ALA A 114 8.88 4.03 5.41
C ALA A 114 7.68 3.46 4.64
N GLN A 115 6.56 4.20 4.59
CA GLN A 115 5.38 3.82 3.80
C GLN A 115 5.72 3.66 2.33
N SER A 116 6.47 4.59 1.76
CA SER A 116 6.89 4.54 0.35
C SER A 116 7.72 3.29 0.05
N LYS A 117 8.63 2.91 0.96
CA LYS A 117 9.41 1.67 0.84
C LYS A 117 8.54 0.42 0.87
N VAL A 118 7.61 0.33 1.83
CA VAL A 118 6.71 -0.82 1.94
C VAL A 118 5.83 -0.94 0.70
N ILE A 119 5.26 0.18 0.24
CA ILE A 119 4.42 0.24 -0.96
C ILE A 119 5.21 -0.15 -2.22
N ALA A 120 6.49 0.24 -2.34
CA ALA A 120 7.33 -0.14 -3.46
C ALA A 120 7.52 -1.67 -3.55
N ILE A 121 7.80 -2.32 -2.42
CA ILE A 121 7.97 -3.79 -2.35
C ILE A 121 6.63 -4.50 -2.61
N LEU A 122 5.53 -3.96 -2.07
CA LEU A 122 4.17 -4.47 -2.33
C LEU A 122 3.86 -4.45 -3.84
N LYS A 123 4.17 -3.35 -4.53
CA LYS A 123 4.00 -3.23 -5.99
C LYS A 123 4.85 -4.25 -6.75
N GLU A 124 6.10 -4.42 -6.37
CA GLU A 124 6.98 -5.41 -6.99
C GLU A 124 6.41 -6.83 -6.84
N LYS A 125 5.85 -7.17 -5.67
CA LYS A 125 5.20 -8.46 -5.42
C LYS A 125 3.92 -8.64 -6.24
N ILE A 126 3.13 -7.58 -6.42
CA ILE A 126 1.93 -7.59 -7.27
C ILE A 126 2.32 -7.80 -8.74
N ASP A 127 3.34 -7.08 -9.21
CA ASP A 127 3.82 -7.20 -10.59
C ASP A 127 4.40 -8.59 -10.89
N LYS A 128 4.97 -9.26 -9.89
CA LYS A 128 5.40 -10.67 -9.97
C LYS A 128 4.25 -11.68 -9.82
N GLY A 129 3.03 -11.23 -9.50
CA GLY A 129 1.87 -12.09 -9.26
C GLY A 129 1.89 -12.84 -7.91
N HIS A 130 2.78 -12.46 -6.99
CA HIS A 130 2.85 -13.06 -5.65
C HIS A 130 1.78 -12.52 -4.70
N ILE A 131 1.34 -11.28 -4.93
CA ILE A 131 0.30 -10.62 -4.14
C ILE A 131 -0.82 -10.18 -5.07
N VAL A 132 -2.05 -10.41 -4.64
CA VAL A 132 -3.25 -9.88 -5.29
C VAL A 132 -4.01 -9.11 -4.22
N ILE A 133 -4.26 -7.83 -4.46
CA ILE A 133 -5.12 -7.00 -3.61
C ILE A 133 -6.53 -7.14 -4.17
N ASN A 134 -7.46 -7.62 -3.34
CA ASN A 134 -8.85 -7.75 -3.72
C ASN A 134 -9.74 -7.04 -2.68
N PRO A 135 -10.05 -5.75 -2.88
CA PRO A 135 -10.95 -5.01 -2.00
C PRO A 135 -12.37 -5.60 -1.98
N ASP A 136 -12.78 -6.21 -3.10
CA ASP A 136 -14.10 -6.82 -3.28
C ASP A 136 -14.20 -8.24 -2.70
N GLY A 137 -13.10 -8.78 -2.14
CA GLY A 137 -12.99 -10.17 -1.69
C GLY A 137 -13.89 -10.56 -0.51
N ASP A 138 -14.52 -9.59 0.16
CA ASP A 138 -15.56 -9.83 1.18
C ASP A 138 -16.98 -9.89 0.60
N THR A 139 -17.16 -9.68 -0.71
CA THR A 139 -18.45 -9.89 -1.38
C THR A 139 -18.52 -11.30 -1.95
N LEU A 140 -18.64 -12.30 -1.08
CA LEU A 140 -19.23 -13.57 -1.51
C LEU A 140 -20.74 -13.32 -1.67
N VAL A 141 -21.19 -13.27 -2.92
CA VAL A 141 -22.62 -13.34 -3.27
C VAL A 141 -23.12 -14.77 -3.13
#